data_AF-F5ZFU5-F1
#
_entry.id   AF-F5ZFU5-F1
#
_cell.length_a   1.000
_cell.length_b   1.000
_cell.length_c   1.000
_cell.angle_alpha   90.00
_cell.angle_beta   90.00
_cell.angle_gamma   90.00
#
_symmetry.space_group_name_H-M   'P 1'
#
loop_
_entity.id
_entity.type
_entity.pdbx_description
1 polymer ?
#
loop_
_entity_poly.entity_id
_entity_poly.type
_entity_poly.pdbx_seq_one_letter_code
_entity_poly.pdbx_strand_id
1 'polypeptide(L)' 'MAEFTVSLSSDKANSSWGENTKLSFAENGAVIHLSNGDSS' A
#
# COMPACT_ATOMS: atom_id res chain seq x y z
N MET A 1 5.02 18.40 14.26
CA MET A 1 5.10 17.61 13.01
C MET A 1 4.14 16.45 13.17
N ALA A 2 3.21 16.26 12.23
CA ALA A 2 2.33 15.08 12.25
C ALA A 2 3.15 13.85 11.83
N GLU A 3 2.99 12.75 12.56
CA GLU A 3 3.66 11.49 12.24
C GLU A 3 3.04 10.90 10.97
N PHE A 4 3.87 10.51 10.01
CA PHE A 4 3.43 9.87 8.77
C PHE A 4 4.06 8.49 8.68
N THR A 5 3.22 7.45 8.77
CA THR A 5 3.67 6.07 8.79
C THR A 5 3.60 5.44 7.40
N VAL A 6 4.68 4.82 6.95
CA VAL A 6 4.68 4.00 5.73
C VAL A 6 4.80 2.54 6.14
N SER A 7 3.85 1.72 5.69
CA SER A 7 3.81 0.28 5.96
C SER A 7 3.85 -0.52 4.68
N LEU A 8 4.42 -1.72 4.75
CA LEU A 8 4.45 -2.68 3.65
C LEU A 8 3.40 -3.76 3.91
N SER A 9 2.64 -4.12 2.89
CA SER A 9 1.68 -5.23 2.94
C SER A 9 1.83 -6.13 1.73
N SER A 10 1.74 -7.44 1.95
CA SER A 10 1.63 -8.43 0.86
C SER A 10 0.19 -8.58 0.36
N ASP A 11 -0.77 -7.99 1.08
CA ASP A 11 -2.17 -7.96 0.67
C ASP A 11 -2.38 -6.89 -0.41
N LYS A 12 -3.37 -7.11 -1.26
CA LYS A 12 -3.79 -6.11 -2.25
C LYS A 12 -4.48 -4.93 -1.57
N ALA A 13 -4.45 -3.79 -2.24
CA ALA A 13 -5.23 -2.63 -1.84
C ALA A 13 -6.73 -2.95 -1.86
N ASN A 14 -7.49 -2.22 -1.04
CA ASN A 14 -8.95 -2.16 -1.11
C ASN A 14 -9.42 -1.99 -2.58
N SER A 15 -10.50 -2.69 -2.97
CA SER A 15 -11.09 -2.63 -4.31
C SER A 15 -11.45 -1.22 -4.81
N SER A 16 -11.73 -0.25 -3.92
CA SER A 16 -11.93 1.16 -4.26
C SER A 16 -10.70 1.81 -4.91
N TRP A 17 -9.51 1.28 -4.68
CA TRP A 17 -8.27 1.73 -5.31
C TRP A 17 -7.98 1.03 -6.64
N GLY A 18 -8.70 -0.06 -6.95
CA GLY A 18 -8.44 -0.92 -8.10
C GLY A 18 -7.44 -2.05 -7.82
N GLU A 19 -7.58 -3.15 -8.56
CA GLU A 19 -6.91 -4.43 -8.27
C GLU A 19 -5.38 -4.43 -8.43
N ASN A 20 -4.83 -3.43 -9.11
CA ASN A 20 -3.40 -3.31 -9.41
C ASN A 20 -2.71 -2.17 -8.63
N THR A 21 -3.38 -1.61 -7.62
CA THR A 21 -2.82 -0.50 -6.86
C THR A 21 -1.65 -0.96 -5.99
N LYS A 22 -0.49 -0.35 -6.23
CA LYS A 22 0.76 -0.57 -5.47
C LYS A 22 0.90 0.32 -4.23
N LEU A 23 0.12 1.39 -4.14
CA LEU A 23 0.18 2.36 -3.04
C LEU A 23 -1.23 2.85 -2.68
N SER A 24 -1.63 2.71 -1.42
CA SER A 24 -2.87 3.29 -0.90
C SER A 24 -2.59 4.20 0.29
N PHE A 25 -3.51 5.14 0.55
CA PHE A 25 -3.42 6.04 1.70
C PHE A 25 -4.30 5.55 2.86
N ALA A 26 -3.76 5.68 4.07
CA ALA A 26 -4.43 5.40 5.34
C ALA A 26 -4.49 6.68 6.17
N GLU A 27 -5.29 6.65 7.23
CA GLU A 27 -5.62 7.83 8.06
C GLU A 27 -4.38 8.58 8.61
N ASN A 28 -3.28 7.86 8.83
CA ASN A 28 -2.02 8.40 9.35
C ASN A 28 -0.80 8.10 8.44
N GLY A 29 -1.01 7.76 7.17
CA GLY A 29 0.08 7.19 6.41
C GLY A 29 -0.23 6.67 5.01
N ALA A 30 0.65 5.79 4.54
CA ALA A 30 0.48 5.06 3.30
C ALA A 30 0.85 3.58 3.45
N VAL A 31 0.21 2.74 2.66
CA VAL A 31 0.47 1.31 2.57
C VAL A 31 0.99 1.00 1.18
N ILE A 32 2.18 0.42 1.10
CA ILE A 32 2.75 -0.10 -0.15
C ILE A 32 2.37 -1.57 -0.25
N HIS A 33 1.68 -1.92 -1.34
CA HIS A 33 1.22 -3.27 -1.64
C HIS A 33 2.27 -3.97 -2.50
N LEU A 34 2.96 -4.94 -1.90
CA LEU A 34 3.99 -5.74 -2.53
C LEU A 34 3.32 -6.82 -3.39
N SER A 35 3.40 -6.68 -4.71
CA SER A 35 3.02 -7.75 -5.62
C SER A 35 4.06 -8.86 -5.53
N ASN A 36 3.64 -10.10 -5.25
CA ASN A 36 4.49 -11.31 -5.25
C ASN A 36 5.25 -11.62 -6.56
N GLY A 37 5.24 -10.71 -7.54
CA GLY A 37 5.88 -10.86 -8.86
C GLY A 37 6.99 -9.86 -9.18
N ASP A 38 7.34 -8.92 -8.28
CA ASP A 38 8.49 -8.02 -8.45
C ASP A 38 9.78 -8.62 -7.81
N SER A 39 9.98 -9.94 -7.93
CA SER A 39 11.30 -10.55 -7.77
C SER A 39 12.04 -10.38 -9.09
N SER A 40 12.88 -9.34 -9.14
CA SER A 40 13.80 -9.03 -10.23
C SER A 40 14.84 -10.11 -10.50
#